data_AF-A0A533Y722-F1
#
_entry.id   AF-A0A533Y722-F1
#
_cell.length_a   1.000
_cell.length_b   1.000
_cell.length_c   1.000
_cell.angle_alpha   90.00
_cell.angle_beta   90.00
_cell.angle_gamma   90.00
#
_symmetry.space_group_name_H-M   'P 1'
#
loop_
_entity.id
_entity.type
_entity.pdbx_description
1 polymer ?
#
loop_
_entity_poly.entity_id
_entity_poly.type
_entity_poly.pdbx_seq_one_letter_code
_entity_poly.pdbx_strand_id
1 'polypeptide(L)'
;MGQRRLFTSSMVLTAILFVGCAANALGPTRSPSDPLPSAVTQREASDLMFKYSQQAAELRAIAGRYELEAQQFARVRGEGDEQVRRSLENAKALWAAADEVDQLAREYRRAVP
;
A
#
# COMPACT_ATOMS: atom_id res chain seq x y z
N MET A 1 45.19 -3.42 28.79
CA MET A 1 44.10 -4.15 29.46
C MET A 1 42.77 -3.50 29.07
N GLY A 2 41.84 -4.29 28.49
CA GLY A 2 40.40 -4.01 28.30
C GLY A 2 40.00 -2.88 27.32
N GLN A 3 38.96 -2.94 26.51
CA GLN A 3 38.12 -4.02 25.97
C GLN A 3 37.24 -3.35 24.90
N ARG A 4 37.21 -3.92 23.69
CA ARG A 4 36.09 -4.01 22.73
C ARG A 4 35.10 -2.84 22.64
N ARG A 5 34.96 -2.25 21.44
CA ARG A 5 33.68 -2.26 20.70
C ARG A 5 33.93 -2.42 19.19
N LEU A 6 33.59 -3.61 18.72
CA LEU A 6 33.41 -3.96 17.32
C LEU A 6 32.14 -3.25 16.82
N PHE A 7 32.28 -2.25 15.97
CA PHE A 7 31.21 -1.85 15.04
C PHE A 7 31.52 -2.46 13.67
N THR A 8 31.60 -3.79 13.66
CA THR A 8 31.28 -4.58 12.48
C THR A 8 29.78 -4.51 12.30
N SER A 9 29.29 -4.00 11.17
CA SER A 9 28.41 -4.75 10.28
C SER A 9 27.58 -3.82 9.38
N SER A 10 27.92 -3.90 8.09
CA SER A 10 26.97 -3.92 6.98
C SER A 10 26.13 -2.68 6.70
N MET A 11 26.78 -1.62 6.17
CA MET A 11 26.16 -0.76 5.15
C MET A 11 26.17 -1.47 3.78
N VAL A 12 25.58 -2.66 3.71
CA VAL A 12 25.34 -3.37 2.46
C VAL A 12 24.00 -4.05 2.61
N LEU A 13 22.98 -3.52 1.92
CA LEU A 13 22.10 -4.23 0.99
C LEU A 13 20.71 -3.56 0.90
N THR A 14 20.63 -2.41 0.24
CA THR A 14 19.34 -1.90 -0.27
C THR A 14 19.55 -1.16 -1.59
N ALA A 15 20.11 -1.87 -2.57
CA ALA A 15 20.26 -1.38 -3.94
C ALA A 15 19.88 -2.46 -4.96
N ILE A 16 18.81 -3.21 -4.68
CA ILE A 16 18.17 -4.06 -5.67
C ILE A 16 16.69 -3.71 -5.59
N LEU A 17 16.21 -2.94 -6.56
CA LEU A 17 14.84 -2.90 -7.15
C LEU A 17 14.67 -1.64 -8.02
N PHE A 18 15.67 -1.31 -8.86
CA PHE A 18 15.56 -0.26 -9.89
C PHE A 18 15.97 -0.78 -11.28
N VAL A 19 15.56 -2.01 -11.62
CA VAL A 19 15.55 -2.50 -12.99
C VAL A 19 14.15 -2.98 -13.30
N GLY A 20 13.39 -2.14 -13.99
CA GLY A 20 12.10 -2.52 -14.56
C GLY A 20 11.04 -1.44 -14.48
N CYS A 21 11.20 -0.35 -15.25
CA CYS A 21 10.13 0.33 -15.97
C CYS A 21 10.70 1.54 -16.75
N ALA A 22 11.68 1.30 -17.63
CA ALA A 22 11.91 2.20 -18.75
C ALA A 22 10.88 1.86 -19.85
N ALA A 23 9.64 2.29 -19.67
CA ALA A 23 8.65 2.45 -20.74
C ALA A 23 7.40 3.14 -20.18
N ASN A 24 7.27 4.44 -20.45
CA ASN A 24 6.01 5.19 -20.47
C ASN A 24 5.10 5.10 -19.24
N ALA A 25 5.44 5.82 -18.17
CA ALA A 25 4.45 6.18 -17.15
C ALA A 25 4.75 7.53 -16.50
N LEU A 26 4.94 8.58 -17.31
CA LEU A 26 4.61 9.95 -16.89
C LEU A 26 3.08 10.06 -16.82
N GLY A 27 2.47 9.33 -15.88
CA GLY A 27 1.17 9.69 -15.33
C GLY A 27 1.46 10.35 -13.99
N PRO A 28 0.91 11.55 -13.70
CA PRO A 28 1.13 12.18 -12.41
C PRO A 28 0.70 11.20 -11.33
N THR A 29 1.59 10.91 -10.38
CA THR A 29 1.27 10.19 -9.15
C THR A 29 0.33 11.08 -8.35
N ARG A 30 -0.95 11.04 -8.69
CA ARG A 30 -2.00 11.86 -8.10
C ARG A 30 -2.29 11.35 -6.69
N SER A 31 -2.24 12.23 -5.71
CA SER A 31 -2.62 11.91 -4.35
C SER A 31 -4.16 11.78 -4.26
N PRO A 32 -4.71 10.91 -3.40
CA PRO A 32 -6.17 10.78 -3.22
C PRO A 32 -6.89 12.10 -2.91
N SER A 33 -6.17 13.10 -2.39
CA SER A 33 -6.71 14.42 -2.03
C SER A 33 -6.79 15.40 -3.21
N ASP A 34 -6.26 15.08 -4.38
CA ASP A 34 -6.21 16.03 -5.49
C ASP A 34 -7.58 16.10 -6.21
N PRO A 35 -8.09 17.30 -6.50
CA PRO A 35 -9.37 17.45 -7.20
C PRO A 35 -9.31 16.80 -8.58
N LEU A 36 -10.32 16.03 -8.98
CA LEU A 36 -10.41 15.40 -10.30
C LEU A 36 -10.19 16.44 -11.42
N PRO A 37 -9.37 16.14 -12.45
CA PRO A 37 -9.12 17.11 -13.50
C PRO A 37 -10.38 17.25 -14.37
N SER A 38 -10.73 18.48 -14.72
CA SER A 38 -11.97 18.84 -15.43
C SER A 38 -12.12 18.26 -16.84
N ALA A 39 -11.07 17.63 -17.39
CA ALA A 39 -11.07 17.02 -18.71
C ALA A 39 -10.26 15.73 -18.68
N VAL A 40 -10.90 14.61 -18.38
CA VAL A 40 -10.36 13.26 -18.57
C VAL A 40 -11.08 12.65 -19.75
N THR A 41 -10.36 12.13 -20.74
CA THR A 41 -10.99 11.39 -21.83
C THR A 41 -11.57 10.06 -21.31
N GLN A 42 -12.58 9.51 -21.98
CA GLN A 42 -13.18 8.21 -21.60
C GLN A 42 -12.12 7.10 -21.44
N ARG A 43 -11.11 7.08 -22.32
CA ARG A 43 -10.03 6.10 -22.26
C ARG A 43 -9.15 6.29 -21.02
N GLU A 44 -8.74 7.52 -20.73
CA GLU A 44 -7.94 7.83 -19.54
C GLU A 44 -8.70 7.52 -18.25
N ALA A 45 -10.01 7.81 -18.21
CA ALA A 45 -10.83 7.52 -17.05
C ALA A 45 -11.01 6.00 -16.84
N SER A 46 -11.15 5.23 -17.91
CA SER A 46 -11.16 3.76 -17.83
C SER A 46 -9.83 3.20 -17.33
N ASP A 47 -8.71 3.71 -17.83
CA ASP A 47 -7.37 3.29 -17.39
C ASP A 47 -7.14 3.64 -15.91
N LEU A 48 -7.56 4.83 -15.47
CA LEU A 48 -7.45 5.26 -14.07
C LEU A 48 -8.37 4.45 -13.16
N MET A 49 -9.62 4.19 -13.56
CA MET A 49 -10.53 3.30 -12.84
C MET A 49 -9.89 1.93 -12.64
N PHE A 50 -9.32 1.35 -13.70
CA PHE A 50 -8.68 0.04 -13.62
C PHE A 50 -7.49 0.07 -12.64
N LYS A 51 -6.59 1.05 -12.77
CA LYS A 51 -5.42 1.21 -11.89
C LYS A 51 -5.81 1.34 -10.42
N TYR A 52 -6.75 2.22 -10.10
CA TYR A 52 -7.19 2.40 -8.72
C TYR A 52 -7.92 1.17 -8.18
N SER A 53 -8.73 0.49 -9.00
CA SER A 53 -9.35 -0.77 -8.57
C SER A 53 -8.33 -1.87 -8.25
N GLN A 54 -7.24 -1.94 -9.03
CA GLN A 54 -6.13 -2.87 -8.78
C GLN A 54 -5.39 -2.51 -7.49
N GLN A 55 -5.07 -1.22 -7.31
CA GLN A 55 -4.39 -0.75 -6.10
C GLN A 55 -5.23 -0.99 -4.83
N ALA A 56 -6.54 -0.78 -4.90
CA ALA A 56 -7.44 -1.14 -3.80
C ALA A 56 -7.37 -2.64 -3.50
N ALA A 57 -7.41 -3.50 -4.54
CA ALA A 57 -7.30 -4.95 -4.34
C ALA A 57 -5.95 -5.36 -3.68
N GLU A 58 -4.85 -4.73 -4.08
CA GLU A 58 -3.53 -4.97 -3.47
C GLU A 58 -3.50 -4.57 -2.00
N LEU A 59 -4.02 -3.38 -1.66
CA LEU A 59 -4.10 -2.91 -0.27
C LEU A 59 -4.95 -3.86 0.59
N ARG A 60 -6.08 -4.35 0.07
CA ARG A 60 -6.94 -5.34 0.75
C ARG A 60 -6.21 -6.66 0.98
N ALA A 61 -5.42 -7.11 0.01
CA ALA A 61 -4.63 -8.33 0.14
C ALA A 61 -3.56 -8.19 1.24
N ILE A 62 -2.90 -7.02 1.34
CA ILE A 62 -1.93 -6.75 2.39
C ILE A 62 -2.63 -6.64 3.76
N ALA A 63 -3.78 -5.97 3.82
CA ALA A 63 -4.58 -5.88 5.04
C ALA A 63 -4.95 -7.27 5.57
N GLY A 64 -5.45 -8.15 4.70
CA GLY A 64 -5.77 -9.54 5.05
C GLY A 64 -4.56 -10.34 5.56
N ARG A 65 -3.35 -10.07 5.06
CA ARG A 65 -2.13 -10.69 5.60
C ARG A 65 -1.86 -10.25 7.04
N TYR A 66 -2.02 -8.97 7.36
CA TYR A 66 -1.87 -8.47 8.72
C TYR A 66 -2.94 -9.03 9.67
N GLU A 67 -4.17 -9.26 9.20
CA GLU A 67 -5.20 -9.94 9.99
C GLU A 67 -4.82 -11.39 10.31
N LEU A 68 -4.27 -12.12 9.33
CA LEU A 68 -3.78 -13.48 9.54
C LEU A 68 -2.60 -13.52 10.52
N GLU A 69 -1.67 -12.56 10.42
CA GLU A 69 -0.57 -12.40 11.37
C GLU A 69 -1.09 -12.12 12.78
N ALA A 70 -2.04 -11.21 12.93
CA ALA A 70 -2.67 -10.90 14.21
C ALA A 70 -3.31 -12.15 14.83
N GLN A 71 -4.05 -12.94 14.04
CA GLN A 71 -4.62 -14.20 14.49
C GLN A 71 -3.55 -15.21 14.91
N GLN A 72 -2.45 -15.30 14.17
CA GLN A 72 -1.34 -16.19 14.52
C GLN A 72 -0.68 -15.76 15.83
N PHE A 73 -0.40 -14.47 16.01
CA PHE A 73 0.17 -13.94 17.24
C PHE A 73 -0.78 -14.13 18.43
N ALA A 74 -2.09 -13.91 18.24
CA ALA A 74 -3.08 -14.11 19.28
C ALA A 74 -3.12 -15.57 19.76
N ARG A 75 -3.01 -16.54 18.84
CA ARG A 75 -2.96 -17.97 19.19
C ARG A 75 -1.71 -18.36 19.97
N VAL A 76 -0.56 -17.75 19.67
CA VAL A 76 0.74 -18.14 20.26
C VAL A 76 1.07 -17.34 21.52
N ARG A 77 0.65 -16.08 21.59
CA ARG A 77 1.06 -15.11 22.62
C ARG A 77 -0.10 -14.52 23.43
N GLY A 78 -1.33 -14.75 22.99
CA GLY A 78 -2.54 -14.18 23.58
C GLY A 78 -3.00 -12.91 22.88
N GLU A 79 -4.31 -12.61 22.99
CA GLU A 79 -4.96 -11.48 22.31
C GLU A 79 -4.46 -10.11 22.77
N GLY A 80 -3.95 -10.01 24.01
CA GLY A 80 -3.40 -8.78 24.58
C GLY A 80 -1.94 -8.49 24.20
N ASP A 81 -1.31 -9.32 23.37
CA ASP A 81 0.06 -9.09 22.92
C ASP A 81 0.13 -7.85 22.01
N GLU A 82 1.14 -7.01 22.26
CA GLU A 82 1.36 -5.76 21.52
C GLU A 82 1.55 -5.99 20.01
N GLN A 83 2.04 -7.17 19.60
CA GLN A 83 2.14 -7.52 18.18
C GLN A 83 0.77 -7.75 17.55
N VAL A 84 -0.19 -8.34 18.28
CA VAL A 84 -1.57 -8.51 17.81
C VAL A 84 -2.19 -7.14 17.57
N ARG A 85 -2.09 -6.23 18.55
CA ARG A 85 -2.61 -4.87 18.44
C ARG A 85 -2.03 -4.14 17.22
N ARG A 86 -0.71 -4.16 17.05
CA ARG A 86 -0.03 -3.51 15.93
C ARG A 86 -0.43 -4.09 14.57
N SER A 87 -0.51 -5.42 14.44
CA SER A 87 -0.96 -6.05 13.20
C SER A 87 -2.41 -5.68 12.86
N LEU A 88 -3.31 -5.63 13.85
CA LEU A 88 -4.69 -5.18 13.63
C LEU A 88 -4.79 -3.70 13.25
N GLU A 89 -3.98 -2.84 13.87
CA GLU A 89 -3.91 -1.41 13.53
C GLU A 89 -3.43 -1.21 12.08
N ASN A 90 -2.40 -1.95 11.65
CA ASN A 90 -1.93 -1.92 10.27
C ASN A 90 -3.00 -2.41 9.28
N ALA A 91 -3.66 -3.53 9.59
CA ALA A 91 -4.76 -4.04 8.77
C ALA A 91 -5.87 -2.99 8.61
N LYS A 92 -6.29 -2.36 9.71
CA LYS A 92 -7.32 -1.31 9.70
C LYS A 92 -6.91 -0.12 8.84
N ALA A 93 -5.68 0.35 8.95
CA ALA A 93 -5.19 1.46 8.14
C ALA A 93 -5.19 1.13 6.64
N LEU A 94 -4.78 -0.10 6.28
CA LEU A 94 -4.76 -0.56 4.90
C LEU A 94 -6.16 -0.76 4.31
N TRP A 95 -7.12 -1.24 5.11
CA TRP A 95 -8.53 -1.31 4.70
C TRP A 95 -9.09 0.09 4.41
N ALA A 96 -8.83 1.06 5.29
CA ALA A 96 -9.26 2.43 5.08
C ALA A 96 -8.66 3.02 3.79
N ALA A 97 -7.35 2.84 3.58
CA ALA A 97 -6.68 3.29 2.36
C ALA A 97 -7.24 2.60 1.11
N ALA A 98 -7.54 1.29 1.18
CA ALA A 98 -8.15 0.57 0.08
C ALA A 98 -9.52 1.13 -0.29
N ASP A 99 -10.32 1.51 0.70
CA ASP A 99 -11.65 2.06 0.49
C ASP A 99 -11.61 3.47 -0.12
N GLU A 100 -10.65 4.31 0.30
CA GLU A 100 -10.39 5.62 -0.32
C GLU A 100 -10.01 5.46 -1.81
N VAL A 101 -9.10 4.54 -2.12
CA VAL A 101 -8.65 4.30 -3.50
C VAL A 101 -9.78 3.71 -4.35
N ASP A 102 -10.57 2.80 -3.80
CA ASP A 102 -11.73 2.22 -4.48
C ASP A 102 -12.83 3.27 -4.70
N GLN A 103 -12.96 4.24 -3.80
CA GLN A 103 -13.83 5.39 -4.00
C GLN A 103 -13.38 6.22 -5.20
N LEU A 104 -12.09 6.51 -5.35
CA LEU A 104 -11.57 7.21 -6.54
C LEU A 104 -11.89 6.44 -7.82
N ALA A 105 -11.71 5.11 -7.82
CA ALA A 105 -12.08 4.28 -8.98
C ALA A 105 -13.56 4.46 -9.35
N ARG A 106 -14.46 4.51 -8.37
CA ARG A 106 -15.90 4.77 -8.59
C ARG A 106 -16.16 6.19 -9.09
N GLU A 107 -15.43 7.18 -8.62
CA GLU A 107 -15.56 8.57 -9.08
C GLU A 107 -15.15 8.71 -10.54
N TYR A 108 -14.02 8.13 -10.96
CA TYR A 108 -13.62 8.10 -12.36
C TYR A 108 -14.64 7.35 -13.23
N ARG A 109 -15.25 6.27 -12.73
CA ARG A 109 -16.34 5.59 -13.45
C ARG A 109 -17.55 6.50 -13.67
N ARG A 110 -17.91 7.34 -12.68
CA ARG A 110 -19.05 8.27 -12.77
C ARG A 110 -18.75 9.51 -13.61
N ALA A 111 -17.48 9.88 -13.74
CA ALA A 111 -17.04 11.03 -14.53
C ALA A 111 -17.07 10.76 -16.04
N VAL A 112 -17.24 9.50 -16.46
CA VAL A 112 -17.42 9.11 -17.86
C VAL A 112 -18.92 9.04 -18.17
N PRO A 113 -19.40 9.72 -19.23
CA PRO A 113 -20.78 9.62 -19.70
C PRO A 113 -21.20 8.21 -20.15
#